data_AF-A0A6M3KUJ2-F1
#
_entry.id   AF-A0A6M3KUJ2-F1
#
_cell.length_a   1.000
_cell.length_b   1.000
_cell.length_c   1.000
_cell.angle_alpha   90.00
_cell.angle_beta   90.00
_cell.angle_gamma   90.00
#
_symmetry.space_group_name_H-M   'P 1'
#
loop_
_entity.id
_entity.type
_entity.pdbx_description
1 polymer ?
#
loop_
_entity_poly.entity_id
_entity_poly.type
_entity_poly.pdbx_seq_one_letter_code
_entity_poly.pdbx_strand_id
1 'polypeptide(L)' 'MKHIILYSGGANSSYVAWSVNQEHHKDTILLHTPTYSEHPDADRFRKQFADYLNLPITIQAGGVENNDKSLV' A
#
# COMPACT_ATOMS: atom_id res chain seq x y z
N MET A 1 0.78 18.86 -3.91
CA MET A 1 0.73 18.00 -5.13
C MET A 1 0.72 16.58 -4.59
N LYS A 2 -0.19 15.70 -5.03
CA LYS A 2 -0.27 14.36 -4.41
C LYS A 2 0.84 13.44 -4.92
N HIS A 3 1.47 12.71 -4.01
CA HIS A 3 2.50 11.72 -4.30
C HIS A 3 1.92 10.31 -4.09
N ILE A 4 1.57 9.64 -5.17
CA ILE A 4 0.98 8.30 -5.14
C ILE A 4 2.09 7.27 -5.30
N ILE A 5 2.20 6.36 -4.35
CA ILE A 5 3.24 5.34 -4.29
C ILE A 5 2.59 3.97 -4.43
N LEU A 6 2.95 3.24 -5.49
CA LEU A 6 2.57 1.85 -5.63
C LEU A 6 3.32 1.01 -4.60
N TYR A 7 2.65 0.76 -3.49
CA TYR A 7 3.21 0.17 -2.30
C TYR A 7 2.89 -1.32 -2.24
N SER A 8 3.86 -2.13 -2.66
CA SER A 8 3.78 -3.60 -2.60
C SER A 8 4.26 -4.20 -1.28
N GLY A 9 4.93 -3.43 -0.42
CA GLY A 9 5.60 -3.96 0.78
C GLY A 9 6.98 -4.58 0.51
N GLY A 10 7.47 -4.55 -0.73
CA GLY A 10 8.84 -4.92 -1.06
C GLY A 10 9.86 -3.88 -0.60
N ALA A 11 11.14 -4.24 -0.57
CA ALA A 11 12.21 -3.37 -0.09
C ALA A 11 12.24 -2.00 -0.81
N ASN A 12 12.16 -2.00 -2.14
CA ASN A 12 12.23 -0.77 -2.94
C ASN A 12 11.01 0.14 -2.73
N SER A 13 9.80 -0.41 -2.77
CA SER A 13 8.57 0.39 -2.58
C SER A 13 8.45 0.92 -1.15
N SER A 14 8.96 0.17 -0.16
CA SER A 14 9.06 0.65 1.23
C SER A 14 10.07 1.79 1.37
N TYR A 15 11.24 1.69 0.75
CA TYR A 15 12.24 2.77 0.80
C TYR A 15 11.72 4.07 0.13
N VAL A 16 11.09 3.95 -1.05
CA VAL A 16 10.48 5.10 -1.73
C VAL A 16 9.37 5.72 -0.87
N ALA A 17 8.51 4.89 -0.27
CA ALA A 17 7.49 5.36 0.66
C ALA A 17 8.07 6.12 1.84
N TRP A 18 9.11 5.59 2.48
CA TRP A 18 9.79 6.25 3.59
C TRP A 18 10.41 7.58 3.15
N SER A 19 11.15 7.59 2.04
CA SER A 19 11.88 8.77 1.53
C SER A 19 10.93 9.89 1.14
N VAL A 20 9.87 9.60 0.38
CA VAL A 20 8.87 10.61 -0.02
C VAL A 20 8.10 11.13 1.20
N ASN A 21 7.79 10.27 2.16
CA ASN A 21 7.09 10.65 3.38
C ASN A 21 7.91 11.63 4.26
N GLN A 22 9.25 11.61 4.19
CA GLN A 22 10.09 12.56 4.94
C GLN A 22 9.83 14.02 4.52
N GLU A 23 9.54 14.25 3.24
CA GLU A 23 9.42 15.59 2.66
C GLU A 23 7.95 15.98 2.39
N HIS A 24 7.08 15.00 2.12
CA HIS A 24 5.74 15.23 1.59
C HIS A 24 4.64 14.49 2.36
N HIS A 25 4.81 14.27 3.67
CA HIS A 25 3.90 13.49 4.52
C HIS A 25 2.40 13.73 4.26
N LYS A 26 1.96 14.99 4.32
CA LYS A 26 0.53 15.37 4.16
C LYS A 26 -0.06 15.09 2.77
N ASP A 27 0.80 14.88 1.78
CA ASP A 27 0.43 14.68 0.38
C ASP A 27 0.80 13.27 -0.13
N THR A 28 1.30 12.39 0.74
CA THR A 28 1.70 11.03 0.39
C THR A 28 0.54 10.06 0.50
N ILE A 29 0.37 9.21 -0.51
CA ILE A 29 -0.65 8.16 -0.57
C ILE A 29 0.03 6.83 -0.87
N LEU A 30 -0.14 5.85 0.01
CA LEU A 30 0.25 4.46 -0.23
C LEU A 30 -0.89 3.76 -0.98
N LEU A 31 -0.66 3.33 -2.20
CA LEU A 31 -1.62 2.60 -3.02
C LEU A 31 -1.18 1.14 -3.15
N HIS A 32 -1.99 0.21 -2.65
CA HIS A 32 -1.74 -1.22 -2.74
C HIS A 32 -2.78 -1.91 -3.61
N THR A 33 -2.31 -2.76 -4.53
CA THR A 33 -3.15 -3.60 -5.39
C THR A 33 -2.92 -5.07 -5.00
N PRO A 34 -3.76 -5.66 -4.13
CA PRO A 34 -3.53 -7.00 -3.62
C PRO A 34 -3.64 -8.05 -4.73
N THR A 35 -2.69 -8.98 -4.77
CA THR A 35 -2.72 -10.13 -5.69
C THR A 35 -3.41 -11.35 -5.07
N TYR A 36 -3.62 -11.32 -3.75
CA TYR A 36 -4.14 -12.43 -2.95
C TYR A 36 -3.35 -13.74 -3.07
N SER A 37 -2.10 -13.66 -3.54
CA SER A 37 -1.20 -14.80 -3.74
C SER A 37 0.07 -14.72 -2.87
N GLU A 38 0.28 -13.61 -2.18
CA GLU A 38 1.46 -13.39 -1.33
C GLU A 38 1.31 -14.09 0.03
N HIS A 39 2.44 -14.38 0.67
CA HIS A 39 2.45 -14.94 2.02
C HIS A 39 1.79 -13.95 3.01
N PRO A 40 0.98 -14.41 3.99
CA PRO A 40 0.29 -13.52 4.95
C PRO A 40 1.21 -12.56 5.73
N ASP A 41 2.48 -12.93 5.85
CA ASP A 41 3.51 -12.08 6.46
C ASP A 41 3.74 -10.75 5.70
N ALA A 42 3.48 -10.74 4.38
CA ALA A 42 3.55 -9.54 3.58
C ALA A 42 2.46 -8.53 3.98
N ASP A 43 1.26 -9.00 4.32
CA ASP A 43 0.17 -8.16 4.85
C ASP A 43 0.53 -7.60 6.23
N ARG A 44 1.08 -8.44 7.11
CA ARG A 44 1.59 -7.99 8.42
C ARG A 44 2.64 -6.90 8.26
N PHE A 45 3.64 -7.12 7.41
CA PHE A 45 4.70 -6.14 7.18
C PHE A 45 4.15 -4.84 6.57
N ARG A 46 3.29 -4.94 5.55
CA ARG A 46 2.69 -3.76 4.92
C ARG A 46 1.97 -2.89 5.93
N LYS A 47 1.18 -3.50 6.80
CA LYS A 47 0.48 -2.82 7.89
C LYS A 47 1.46 -2.17 8.88
N GLN A 48 2.43 -2.92 9.39
CA GLN A 48 3.40 -2.38 10.37
C GLN A 48 4.18 -1.18 9.83
N PHE A 49 4.58 -1.24 8.56
CA PHE A 49 5.30 -0.15 7.93
C PHE A 49 4.40 1.08 7.69
N ALA A 50 3.16 0.88 7.26
CA ALA A 50 2.20 1.98 7.10
C ALA A 50 1.89 2.65 8.45
N ASP A 51 1.72 1.86 9.52
CA ASP A 51 1.56 2.34 10.89
C ASP A 51 2.82 3.14 11.34
N TYR A 52 4.02 2.65 11.04
CA TYR A 52 5.29 3.35 11.32
C TYR A 52 5.39 4.71 10.61
N LEU A 53 4.92 4.81 9.37
CA LEU A 53 4.88 6.07 8.61
C LEU A 53 3.71 6.98 9.01
N ASN A 54 2.78 6.50 9.84
CA ASN A 54 1.50 7.14 10.14
C ASN A 54 0.71 7.50 8.86
N LEU A 55 0.65 6.57 7.91
CA LEU A 55 -0.07 6.72 6.65
C LEU A 55 -1.07 5.56 6.46
N PRO A 56 -2.29 5.82 5.97
CA PRO A 56 -3.20 4.75 5.59
C PRO A 56 -2.76 4.08 4.28
N ILE A 57 -3.06 2.79 4.14
CA ILE A 57 -2.97 2.09 2.85
C ILE A 57 -4.31 2.23 2.13
N THR A 58 -4.29 2.84 0.95
CA THR A 58 -5.41 2.82 0.01
C THR A 58 -5.33 1.51 -0.79
N ILE A 59 -6.40 0.71 -0.73
CA ILE A 59 -6.48 -0.57 -1.44
C ILE A 59 -7.31 -0.39 -2.71
N GLN A 60 -6.74 -0.77 -3.85
CA GLN A 60 -7.49 -0.90 -5.10
C GLN A 60 -7.39 -2.36 -5.56
N ALA A 61 -8.46 -3.12 -5.33
CA ALA A 61 -8.60 -4.47 -5.86
C ALA A 61 -9.38 -4.44 -7.18
N GLY A 62 -8.97 -5.26 -8.15
CA GLY A 62 -9.67 -5.41 -9.44
C GLY A 62 -9.14 -4.50 -10.55
N GLY A 63 -8.26 -5.04 -11.40
CA GLY A 63 -8.02 -4.54 -12.77
C GLY A 63 -8.85 -5.28 -13.83
N VAL A 64 -9.70 -6.21 -13.39
CA VAL A 64 -10.64 -6.97 -14.22
C VAL A 64 -11.98 -6.86 -13.51
N GLU A 65 -12.99 -6.30 -14.17
CA GLU A 65 -14.37 -6.40 -13.70
C GLU A 65 -14.66 -7.88 -13.41
N ASN A 66 -14.86 -8.26 -12.15
CA ASN A 66 -15.43 -9.55 -11.81
C ASN A 66 -16.34 -9.39 -10.59
N ASN A 67 -17.61 -9.67 -10.87
CA ASN A 67 -18.76 -9.65 -9.98
C ASN A 67 -18.67 -10.75 -8.90
N ASP A 68 -17.89 -10.55 -7.84
CA ASP A 68 -18.10 -11.33 -6.62
C ASP A 68 -17.95 -10.45 -5.38
N LYS A 69 -19.09 -10.24 -4.70
CA LYS A 69 -19.26 -9.42 -3.50
C LYS A 69 -19.30 -10.30 -2.24
N SER A 70 -18.45 -11.30 -2.12
CA SER A 70 -18.53 -12.26 -1.01
C SER A 70 -17.49 -12.10 0.10
N LEU A 71 -16.69 -11.03 0.13
CA LEU A 71 -15.77 -10.78 1.25
C LEU A 71 -15.70 -9.29 1.62
N VAL A 72 -16.73 -8.85 2.33
CA VAL A 72 -16.65 -7.78 3.35
C VAL A 72 -17.00 -8.41 4.68
#